data_AF-A0A4V6WEZ7-F1
#
_entry.id   AF-A0A4V6WEZ7-F1
#
_cell.length_a   1.000
_cell.length_b   1.000
_cell.length_c   1.000
_cell.angle_alpha   90.00
_cell.angle_beta   90.00
_cell.angle_gamma   90.00
#
_symmetry.space_group_name_H-M   'P 1'
#
loop_
_entity.id
_entity.type
_entity.pdbx_description
1 polymer ?
#
loop_
_entity_poly.entity_id
_entity_poly.type
_entity_poly.pdbx_seq_one_letter_code
_entity_poly.pdbx_strand_id
1 'polypeptide(L)'
;MTEANTDHALIASPQRRALLARTAMLSTTAMALLSGVSLRSLAATPRDEQTGSDVAILNVALGLEHEGIAAYEIGAGTGLLSKPLLSVAVLFKGHHEGHREVLAGAIEKLGGTPVQPRSLAEYKASSKLDIGSIATAEDILRLAQRLELGAINAYLGVMPSFADRSLSKVAGRLIADETLHYTVLSQSLGQPLPQNTLSFGA
;
A
#
# COMPACT_ATOMS: atom_id res chain seq x y z
N MET A 1 86.29 -29.90 26.32
CA MET A 1 86.78 -28.50 26.41
C MET A 1 85.90 -27.73 25.43
N THR A 2 84.98 -26.86 25.82
CA THR A 2 85.01 -25.84 26.88
C THR A 2 83.56 -25.48 27.26
N GLU A 3 83.36 -25.08 28.51
CA GLU A 3 82.10 -24.61 29.09
C GLU A 3 81.67 -23.20 28.62
N ALA A 4 80.50 -22.80 29.13
CA ALA A 4 79.94 -21.45 29.31
C ALA A 4 78.82 -21.12 28.30
N ASN A 5 77.68 -20.53 28.68
CA ASN A 5 77.30 -19.83 29.90
C ASN A 5 75.77 -19.75 29.93
N THR A 6 75.14 -20.01 31.06
CA THR A 6 73.77 -19.57 31.32
C THR A 6 73.81 -18.18 31.94
N ASP A 7 73.11 -17.21 31.37
CA ASP A 7 72.51 -16.15 32.17
C ASP A 7 71.28 -15.54 31.50
N HIS A 8 70.22 -15.47 32.30
CA HIS A 8 68.93 -14.87 32.00
C HIS A 8 68.98 -13.36 32.31
N ALA A 9 68.48 -12.52 31.40
CA ALA A 9 67.82 -11.27 31.77
C ALA A 9 66.83 -10.81 30.69
N LEU A 10 65.57 -10.69 31.12
CA LEU A 10 64.40 -10.21 30.38
C LEU A 10 64.40 -8.68 30.29
N ILE A 11 64.12 -8.11 29.11
CA ILE A 11 63.40 -6.82 29.01
C ILE A 11 62.47 -6.88 27.78
N ALA A 12 61.17 -7.10 28.01
CA ALA A 12 60.13 -6.82 27.03
C ALA A 12 59.17 -5.79 27.63
N SER A 13 59.21 -4.58 27.06
CA SER A 13 58.45 -3.41 27.51
C SER A 13 56.92 -3.58 27.39
N PRO A 14 56.13 -3.09 28.35
CA PRO A 14 54.69 -3.31 28.39
C PRO A 14 53.94 -2.19 27.65
N GLN A 15 53.58 -2.37 26.38
CA GLN A 15 52.80 -1.34 25.66
C GLN A 15 51.65 -1.82 24.78
N ARG A 16 51.20 -3.09 24.82
CA ARG A 16 50.10 -3.53 23.93
C ARG A 16 49.02 -4.43 24.51
N ARG A 17 48.84 -4.52 25.83
CA ARG A 17 47.68 -5.23 26.41
C ARG A 17 47.20 -4.57 27.70
N ALA A 18 46.64 -3.37 27.57
CA ALA A 18 45.81 -2.78 28.61
C ALA A 18 44.67 -1.98 27.96
N LEU A 19 43.86 -2.66 27.14
CA LEU A 19 42.57 -2.15 26.67
C LEU A 19 41.44 -3.09 27.11
N LEU A 20 41.54 -3.64 28.31
CA LEU A 20 40.48 -4.41 28.98
C LEU A 20 40.38 -3.94 30.43
N ALA A 21 40.21 -2.64 30.61
CA ALA A 21 39.94 -2.04 31.91
C ALA A 21 39.18 -0.71 31.75
N ARG A 22 38.07 -0.73 31.01
CA ARG A 22 37.00 0.27 31.18
C ARG A 22 35.67 -0.42 30.90
N THR A 23 34.90 -0.65 31.95
CA THR A 23 33.45 -0.79 31.92
C THR A 23 32.85 0.48 31.32
N ALA A 24 32.83 0.57 29.99
CA ALA A 24 31.86 1.39 29.31
C ALA A 24 30.56 0.57 29.31
N MET A 25 29.57 0.99 30.09
CA MET A 25 28.20 0.63 29.75
C MET A 25 27.99 1.16 28.32
N LEU A 26 28.04 0.26 27.35
CA LEU A 26 27.62 0.55 25.99
C LEU A 26 26.13 0.89 26.11
N SER A 27 25.82 2.19 26.09
CA SER A 27 24.42 2.62 25.95
C SER A 27 23.83 1.89 24.75
N THR A 28 22.58 1.45 24.85
CA THR A 28 21.84 0.75 23.79
C THR A 28 21.92 1.49 22.44
N THR A 29 22.16 2.79 22.48
CA THR A 29 22.41 3.70 21.36
C THR A 29 23.69 3.41 20.56
N ALA A 30 24.72 2.80 21.15
CA ALA A 30 25.98 2.50 20.47
C ALA A 30 25.96 1.19 19.66
N MET A 31 25.15 0.21 20.08
CA MET A 31 24.97 -1.06 19.35
C MET A 31 24.09 -0.91 18.10
N ALA A 32 23.18 0.08 18.13
CA ALA A 32 22.33 0.51 17.01
C ALA A 32 23.10 0.87 15.73
N LEU A 33 24.20 1.60 15.91
CA LEU A 33 24.96 2.20 14.81
C LEU A 33 25.83 1.17 14.08
N LEU A 34 26.10 0.01 14.70
CA LEU A 34 26.97 -1.04 14.17
C LEU A 34 26.21 -2.12 13.37
N SER A 35 24.89 -2.22 13.52
CA SER A 35 24.04 -3.21 12.84
C SER A 35 23.33 -2.67 11.59
N GLY A 36 23.55 -1.39 11.24
CA GLY A 36 22.81 -0.72 10.15
C GLY A 36 21.33 -0.50 10.47
N VAL A 37 20.90 -0.79 11.69
CA VAL A 37 19.55 -0.51 12.17
C VAL A 37 19.47 0.99 12.39
N SER A 38 18.73 1.69 11.52
CA SER A 38 18.50 3.14 11.66
C SER A 38 17.99 3.44 13.07
N LEU A 39 18.48 4.51 13.71
CA LEU A 39 18.08 4.94 15.05
C LEU A 39 16.55 5.07 15.24
N ARG A 40 15.80 5.28 14.15
CA ARG A 40 14.32 5.24 14.13
C ARG A 40 13.74 3.86 14.48
N SER A 41 14.36 2.78 14.02
CA SER A 41 13.91 1.40 14.28
C SER A 41 14.11 0.97 15.74
N LEU A 42 14.93 1.68 16.50
CA LEU A 42 15.18 1.41 17.93
C LEU A 42 14.36 2.29 18.86
N ALA A 43 13.70 3.31 18.29
CA ALA A 43 12.81 4.23 18.99
C ALA A 43 11.33 4.02 18.64
N ALA A 44 11.02 3.10 17.70
CA ALA A 44 9.65 2.81 17.30
C ALA A 44 8.87 2.18 18.45
N THR A 45 7.73 2.78 18.78
CA THR A 45 6.77 2.23 19.72
C THR A 45 5.77 1.31 19.00
N PRO A 46 5.05 0.42 19.72
CA PRO A 46 3.98 -0.38 19.11
C PRO A 46 2.91 0.47 18.39
N ARG A 47 2.72 1.72 18.82
CA ARG A 47 1.83 2.68 18.17
C ARG A 47 2.39 3.19 16.84
N ASP A 48 3.71 3.38 16.75
CA ASP A 48 4.38 3.77 15.50
C ASP A 48 4.33 2.62 14.48
N GLU A 49 4.49 1.38 14.94
CA GLU A 49 4.34 0.18 14.10
C GLU A 49 2.91 0.04 13.54
N GLN A 50 1.89 0.22 14.40
CA GLN A 50 0.48 0.22 13.98
C GLN A 50 0.17 1.34 12.98
N THR A 51 0.68 2.55 13.23
CA THR A 51 0.53 3.68 12.31
C THR A 51 1.18 3.38 10.95
N GLY A 52 2.38 2.78 10.96
CA GLY A 52 3.05 2.35 9.73
C GLY A 52 2.26 1.27 8.97
N SER A 53 1.62 0.34 9.69
CA SER A 53 0.75 -0.68 9.09
C SER A 53 -0.48 -0.06 8.44
N ASP A 54 -1.17 0.86 9.13
CA ASP A 54 -2.31 1.60 8.59
C ASP A 54 -1.92 2.39 7.33
N VAL A 55 -0.78 3.08 7.33
CA VAL A 55 -0.26 3.80 6.16
C VAL A 55 0.02 2.88 4.97
N ALA A 56 0.54 1.67 5.21
CA ALA A 56 0.80 0.71 4.15
C ALA A 56 -0.52 0.21 3.51
N ILE A 57 -1.52 -0.09 4.34
CA ILE A 57 -2.85 -0.51 3.87
C ILE A 57 -3.49 0.61 3.04
N LEU A 58 -3.47 1.86 3.53
CA LEU A 58 -4.04 3.00 2.83
C LEU A 58 -3.34 3.26 1.48
N ASN A 59 -2.03 3.05 1.39
CA ASN A 59 -1.31 3.22 0.12
C ASN A 59 -1.67 2.14 -0.91
N VAL A 60 -1.96 0.91 -0.49
CA VAL A 60 -2.49 -0.12 -1.39
C VAL A 60 -3.86 0.32 -1.93
N ALA A 61 -4.76 0.77 -1.04
CA ALA A 61 -6.06 1.28 -1.43
C ALA A 61 -5.96 2.49 -2.39
N LEU A 62 -5.10 3.46 -2.09
CA LEU A 62 -4.87 4.63 -2.95
C LEU A 62 -4.39 4.22 -4.35
N GLY A 63 -3.55 3.19 -4.45
CA GLY A 63 -3.13 2.61 -5.72
C GLY A 63 -4.29 2.01 -6.53
N LEU A 64 -5.27 1.39 -5.86
CA LEU A 64 -6.49 0.89 -6.50
C LEU A 64 -7.37 2.03 -7.01
N GLU A 65 -7.52 3.12 -6.25
CA GLU A 65 -8.26 4.30 -6.71
C GLU A 65 -7.63 4.92 -7.96
N HIS A 66 -6.30 5.06 -8.00
CA HIS A 66 -5.61 5.56 -9.20
C HIS A 66 -5.86 4.67 -10.42
N GLU A 67 -5.91 3.35 -10.22
CA GLU A 67 -6.22 2.40 -11.29
C GLU A 67 -7.67 2.49 -11.75
N GLY A 68 -8.64 2.62 -10.83
CA GLY A 68 -10.05 2.84 -11.13
C GLY A 68 -10.26 4.12 -11.94
N ILE A 69 -9.69 5.24 -11.49
CA ILE A 69 -9.73 6.53 -12.21
C ILE A 69 -9.19 6.37 -13.63
N ALA A 70 -8.04 5.71 -13.79
CA ALA A 70 -7.45 5.48 -15.11
C ALA A 70 -8.34 4.60 -15.99
N ALA A 71 -8.93 3.54 -15.45
CA ALA A 71 -9.82 2.65 -16.20
C ALA A 71 -11.08 3.38 -16.70
N TYR A 72 -11.72 4.18 -15.84
CA TYR A 72 -12.87 5.00 -16.24
C TYR A 72 -12.49 6.06 -17.28
N GLU A 73 -11.35 6.74 -17.11
CA GLU A 73 -10.87 7.72 -18.09
C GLU A 73 -10.60 7.09 -19.45
N ILE A 74 -9.94 5.93 -19.47
CA ILE A 74 -9.65 5.18 -20.70
C ILE A 74 -10.95 4.72 -21.35
N GLY A 75 -11.84 4.09 -20.58
CA GLY A 75 -13.14 3.58 -21.07
C GLY A 75 -14.01 4.69 -21.66
N ALA A 76 -14.15 5.82 -20.95
CA ALA A 76 -14.88 6.99 -21.42
C ALA A 76 -14.29 7.57 -22.72
N GLY A 77 -12.96 7.52 -22.87
CA GLY A 77 -12.24 8.01 -24.05
C GLY A 77 -12.33 7.12 -25.29
N THR A 78 -12.87 5.90 -25.21
CA THR A 78 -12.95 4.98 -26.36
C THR A 78 -13.99 5.40 -27.41
N GLY A 79 -14.99 6.19 -27.02
CA GLY A 79 -16.15 6.50 -27.87
C GLY A 79 -17.15 5.34 -28.03
N LEU A 80 -16.96 4.21 -27.34
CA LEU A 80 -17.85 3.05 -27.42
C LEU A 80 -19.10 3.19 -26.53
N LEU A 81 -19.04 4.03 -25.49
CA LEU A 81 -20.16 4.23 -24.57
C LEU A 81 -21.24 5.13 -25.17
N SER A 82 -22.50 4.73 -25.01
CA SER A 82 -23.65 5.61 -25.28
C SER A 82 -23.65 6.80 -24.32
N LYS A 83 -24.34 7.90 -24.67
CA LYS A 83 -24.39 9.12 -23.82
C LYS A 83 -24.80 8.84 -22.36
N PRO A 84 -25.82 8.00 -22.08
CA PRO A 84 -26.16 7.66 -20.70
C PRO A 84 -25.04 6.92 -19.97
N LEU A 85 -24.42 5.92 -20.60
CA LEU A 85 -23.34 5.15 -19.99
C LEU A 85 -22.06 5.98 -19.80
N LEU A 86 -21.75 6.88 -20.73
CA LEU A 86 -20.66 7.84 -20.59
C LEU A 86 -20.87 8.76 -19.38
N SER A 87 -22.11 9.21 -19.15
CA SER A 87 -22.44 10.06 -18.00
C SER A 87 -22.24 9.31 -16.67
N VAL A 88 -22.61 8.04 -16.62
CA VAL A 88 -22.35 7.16 -15.47
C VAL A 88 -20.83 6.97 -15.27
N ALA A 89 -20.08 6.69 -16.33
CA ALA A 89 -18.63 6.52 -16.25
C ALA A 89 -17.91 7.78 -15.74
N VAL A 90 -18.33 8.98 -16.18
CA VAL A 90 -17.80 10.26 -15.70
C VAL A 90 -18.14 10.48 -14.21
N LEU A 91 -19.37 10.14 -13.80
CA LEU A 91 -19.78 10.24 -12.40
C LEU A 91 -18.94 9.34 -11.49
N PHE A 92 -18.78 8.07 -11.86
CA PHE A 92 -18.00 7.11 -11.06
C PHE A 92 -16.51 7.46 -11.03
N LYS A 93 -15.94 7.94 -12.14
CA LYS A 93 -14.60 8.54 -12.13
C LYS A 93 -14.49 9.63 -11.05
N GLY A 94 -15.47 10.54 -10.97
CA GLY A 94 -15.50 11.61 -9.97
C GLY A 94 -15.61 11.08 -8.53
N HIS A 95 -16.33 9.99 -8.31
CA HIS A 95 -16.37 9.32 -6.99
C HIS A 95 -14.98 8.79 -6.60
N HIS A 96 -14.29 8.08 -7.50
CA HIS A 96 -12.94 7.59 -7.23
C HIS A 96 -11.93 8.72 -7.01
N GLU A 97 -12.06 9.85 -7.73
CA GLU A 97 -11.22 11.03 -7.48
C GLU A 97 -11.43 11.58 -6.06
N GLY A 98 -12.67 11.57 -5.55
CA GLY A 98 -12.98 11.92 -4.17
C GLY A 98 -12.47 10.88 -3.16
N HIS A 99 -12.57 9.58 -3.46
CA HIS A 99 -12.01 8.51 -2.62
C HIS A 99 -10.49 8.63 -2.50
N ARG A 100 -9.81 8.85 -3.63
CA ARG A 100 -8.37 9.13 -3.71
C ARG A 100 -7.96 10.28 -2.79
N GLU A 101 -8.70 11.39 -2.82
CA GLU A 101 -8.43 12.55 -1.96
C GLU A 101 -8.56 12.22 -0.47
N VAL A 102 -9.61 11.47 -0.09
CA VAL A 102 -9.81 11.02 1.29
C VAL A 102 -8.66 10.12 1.75
N LEU A 103 -8.24 9.17 0.92
CA LEU A 103 -7.15 8.24 1.24
C LEU A 103 -5.80 8.95 1.32
N ALA A 104 -5.48 9.82 0.36
CA ALA A 104 -4.25 10.60 0.35
C ALA A 104 -4.15 11.48 1.61
N GLY A 105 -5.23 12.20 1.96
CA GLY A 105 -5.26 13.01 3.17
C GLY A 105 -5.14 12.19 4.46
N ALA A 106 -5.69 10.97 4.50
CA ALA A 106 -5.51 10.06 5.63
C ALA A 106 -4.04 9.61 5.78
N ILE A 107 -3.38 9.27 4.67
CA ILE A 107 -1.95 8.89 4.66
C ILE A 107 -1.08 10.04 5.16
N GLU A 108 -1.30 11.26 4.65
CA GLU A 108 -0.54 12.45 5.07
C GLU A 108 -0.73 12.77 6.55
N LYS A 109 -1.96 12.66 7.06
CA LYS A 109 -2.27 12.87 8.48
C LYS A 109 -1.55 11.90 9.40
N LEU A 110 -1.28 10.68 8.95
CA LEU A 110 -0.50 9.67 9.66
C LEU A 110 1.01 9.84 9.48
N GLY A 111 1.45 10.87 8.76
CA GLY A 111 2.87 11.14 8.48
C GLY A 111 3.46 10.26 7.37
N GLY A 112 2.61 9.55 6.62
CA GLY A 112 3.01 8.76 5.46
C GLY A 112 3.11 9.59 4.18
N THR A 113 3.67 8.99 3.14
CA THR A 113 3.72 9.57 1.79
C THR A 113 2.70 8.89 0.89
N PRO A 114 1.73 9.61 0.31
CA PRO A 114 0.78 9.03 -0.64
C PRO A 114 1.48 8.54 -1.92
N VAL A 115 1.17 7.32 -2.33
CA VAL A 115 1.62 6.76 -3.62
C VAL A 115 1.05 7.60 -4.77
N GLN A 116 1.92 7.89 -5.74
CA GLN A 116 1.55 8.66 -6.91
C GLN A 116 0.91 7.77 -7.99
N PRO A 117 -0.03 8.30 -8.79
CA PRO A 117 -0.58 7.55 -9.92
C PRO A 117 0.52 7.25 -10.93
N ARG A 118 0.36 6.13 -11.65
CA ARG A 118 1.14 5.87 -12.87
C ARG A 118 0.61 6.74 -14.01
N SER A 119 1.37 6.84 -15.09
CA SER A 119 0.89 7.48 -16.32
C SER A 119 -0.22 6.64 -16.97
N LEU A 120 -1.12 7.30 -17.73
CA LEU A 120 -2.13 6.58 -18.52
C LEU A 120 -1.50 5.60 -19.52
N ALA A 121 -0.30 5.88 -20.03
CA ALA A 121 0.42 4.98 -20.93
C ALA A 121 0.80 3.67 -20.23
N GLU A 122 1.30 3.75 -18.99
CA GLU A 122 1.61 2.57 -18.18
C GLU A 122 0.36 1.77 -17.82
N TYR A 123 -0.76 2.45 -17.51
CA TYR A 123 -2.03 1.78 -17.28
C TYR A 123 -2.54 1.05 -18.53
N LYS A 124 -2.46 1.69 -19.71
CA LYS A 124 -2.83 1.06 -20.99
C LYS A 124 -1.96 -0.15 -21.35
N ALA A 125 -0.68 -0.13 -20.97
CA ALA A 125 0.24 -1.24 -21.17
C ALA A 125 0.08 -2.38 -20.14
N SER A 126 -0.70 -2.16 -19.08
CA SER A 126 -0.91 -3.15 -18.03
C SER A 126 -1.81 -4.30 -18.49
N SER A 127 -1.35 -5.53 -18.30
CA SER A 127 -2.17 -6.74 -18.49
C SER A 127 -3.34 -6.81 -17.49
N LYS A 128 -3.29 -6.06 -16.38
CA LYS A 128 -4.37 -6.04 -15.38
C LYS A 128 -5.64 -5.38 -15.92
N LEU A 129 -5.46 -4.28 -16.66
CA LEU A 129 -6.58 -3.59 -17.30
C LEU A 129 -6.94 -4.21 -18.66
N ASP A 130 -5.96 -4.82 -19.33
CA ASP A 130 -6.13 -5.50 -20.61
C ASP A 130 -6.83 -4.62 -21.65
N ILE A 131 -6.43 -3.35 -21.73
CA ILE A 131 -7.09 -2.35 -22.59
C ILE A 131 -7.09 -2.77 -24.07
N GLY A 132 -6.11 -3.56 -24.50
CA GLY A 132 -6.02 -4.07 -25.87
C GLY A 132 -7.16 -5.03 -26.27
N SER A 133 -7.89 -5.62 -25.32
CA SER A 133 -9.02 -6.50 -25.60
C SER A 133 -10.38 -5.78 -25.64
N ILE A 134 -10.44 -4.50 -25.28
CA ILE A 134 -11.68 -3.72 -25.27
C ILE A 134 -12.11 -3.39 -26.69
N ALA A 135 -13.21 -3.99 -27.15
CA ALA A 135 -13.77 -3.76 -28.49
C ALA A 135 -15.19 -3.18 -28.45
N THR A 136 -15.91 -3.36 -27.34
CA THR A 136 -17.32 -2.99 -27.21
C THR A 136 -17.60 -2.20 -25.94
N ALA A 137 -18.77 -1.56 -25.88
CA ALA A 137 -19.26 -0.95 -24.64
C ALA A 137 -19.40 -1.98 -23.51
N GLU A 138 -19.79 -3.21 -23.84
CA GLU A 138 -19.94 -4.29 -22.87
C GLU A 138 -18.59 -4.64 -22.23
N ASP A 139 -17.50 -4.68 -23.00
CA ASP A 139 -16.16 -4.95 -22.47
C ASP A 139 -15.72 -3.89 -21.45
N ILE A 140 -16.05 -2.62 -21.71
CA ILE A 140 -15.79 -1.51 -20.76
C ILE A 140 -16.57 -1.71 -19.48
N LEU A 141 -17.87 -2.03 -19.58
CA LEU A 141 -18.72 -2.27 -18.41
C LEU A 141 -18.23 -3.47 -17.59
N ARG A 142 -17.77 -4.55 -18.25
CA ARG A 142 -17.21 -5.73 -17.58
C ARG A 142 -15.88 -5.45 -16.91
N LEU A 143 -15.02 -4.65 -17.54
CA LEU A 143 -13.78 -4.18 -16.92
C LEU A 143 -14.10 -3.36 -15.66
N ALA A 144 -14.96 -2.35 -15.76
CA ALA A 144 -15.37 -1.53 -14.63
C ALA A 144 -15.97 -2.40 -13.51
N GLN A 145 -16.94 -3.26 -13.83
CA GLN A 145 -17.60 -4.14 -12.86
C GLN A 145 -16.59 -5.03 -12.11
N ARG A 146 -15.58 -5.56 -12.81
CA ARG A 146 -14.51 -6.36 -12.19
C ARG A 146 -13.66 -5.54 -11.23
N LEU A 147 -13.34 -4.30 -11.59
CA LEU A 147 -12.57 -3.39 -10.74
C LEU A 147 -13.36 -3.02 -9.49
N GLU A 148 -14.66 -2.71 -9.61
CA GLU A 148 -15.52 -2.43 -8.45
C GLU A 148 -15.59 -3.62 -7.49
N LEU A 149 -15.81 -4.83 -8.03
CA LEU A 149 -15.81 -6.04 -7.21
C LEU A 149 -14.47 -6.27 -6.51
N GLY A 150 -13.36 -5.98 -7.21
CA GLY A 150 -12.02 -6.03 -6.64
C GLY A 150 -11.84 -5.03 -5.49
N ALA A 151 -12.30 -3.79 -5.66
CA ALA A 151 -12.24 -2.74 -4.65
C ALA A 151 -13.10 -3.09 -3.42
N ILE A 152 -14.35 -3.53 -3.61
CA ILE A 152 -15.25 -3.98 -2.53
C ILE A 152 -14.56 -5.05 -1.67
N ASN A 153 -14.03 -6.10 -2.31
CA ASN A 153 -13.40 -7.21 -1.61
C ASN A 153 -12.07 -6.80 -0.94
N ALA A 154 -11.29 -5.93 -1.58
CA ALA A 154 -10.06 -5.39 -0.99
C ALA A 154 -10.38 -4.59 0.28
N TYR A 155 -11.34 -3.67 0.23
CA TYR A 155 -11.73 -2.87 1.38
C TYR A 155 -12.33 -3.71 2.51
N LEU A 156 -13.21 -4.67 2.20
CA LEU A 156 -13.76 -5.59 3.20
C LEU A 156 -12.66 -6.41 3.87
N GLY A 157 -11.68 -6.91 3.09
CA GLY A 157 -10.59 -7.74 3.59
C GLY A 157 -9.63 -6.99 4.53
N VAL A 158 -9.38 -5.69 4.28
CA VAL A 158 -8.45 -4.89 5.10
C VAL A 158 -9.12 -4.11 6.22
N MET A 159 -10.44 -3.87 6.15
CA MET A 159 -11.18 -3.09 7.14
C MET A 159 -10.95 -3.54 8.61
N PRO A 160 -10.86 -4.85 8.93
CA PRO A 160 -10.59 -5.31 10.29
C PRO A 160 -9.17 -5.01 10.79
N SER A 161 -8.22 -4.85 9.86
CA SER A 161 -6.78 -4.69 10.13
C SER A 161 -6.40 -3.28 10.57
N PHE A 162 -7.26 -2.28 10.34
CA PHE A 162 -6.99 -0.92 10.78
C PHE A 162 -6.94 -0.81 12.31
N ALA A 163 -5.85 -0.25 12.82
CA ALA A 163 -5.72 0.08 14.23
C ALA A 163 -6.61 1.28 14.60
N ASP A 164 -6.63 2.30 13.73
CA ASP A 164 -7.55 3.44 13.87
C ASP A 164 -8.96 3.11 13.32
N ARG A 165 -9.95 3.07 14.22
CA ARG A 165 -11.35 2.80 13.85
C ARG A 165 -11.99 3.88 12.98
N SER A 166 -11.43 5.09 12.93
CA SER A 166 -11.87 6.10 11.96
C SER A 166 -11.54 5.68 10.52
N LEU A 167 -10.44 4.95 10.29
CA LEU A 167 -10.10 4.38 8.98
C LEU A 167 -11.05 3.23 8.61
N SER A 168 -11.47 2.40 9.56
CA SER A 168 -12.52 1.41 9.30
C SER A 168 -13.83 2.07 8.85
N LYS A 169 -14.18 3.25 9.40
CA LYS A 169 -15.37 4.01 8.96
C LYS A 169 -15.19 4.58 7.54
N VAL A 170 -13.98 5.03 7.20
CA VAL A 170 -13.65 5.46 5.83
C VAL A 170 -13.83 4.27 4.88
N ALA A 171 -13.18 3.13 5.17
CA ALA A 171 -13.31 1.91 4.37
C ALA A 171 -14.78 1.48 4.19
N GLY A 172 -15.59 1.53 5.27
CA GLY A 172 -17.02 1.22 5.20
C GLY A 172 -17.81 2.13 4.25
N ARG A 173 -17.46 3.42 4.15
CA ARG A 173 -18.08 4.36 3.20
C ARG A 173 -17.65 4.06 1.77
N LEU A 174 -16.38 3.77 1.54
CA LEU A 174 -15.88 3.38 0.22
C LEU A 174 -16.57 2.09 -0.25
N ILE A 175 -16.63 1.05 0.59
CA ILE A 175 -17.36 -0.20 0.29
C ILE A 175 -18.81 0.07 -0.16
N ALA A 176 -19.50 1.00 0.50
CA ALA A 176 -20.87 1.35 0.15
C ALA A 176 -20.97 1.99 -1.25
N ASP A 177 -20.05 2.91 -1.57
CA ASP A 177 -19.99 3.54 -2.89
C ASP A 177 -19.64 2.51 -3.97
N GLU A 178 -18.62 1.67 -3.77
CA GLU A 178 -18.22 0.68 -4.79
C GLU A 178 -19.30 -0.37 -5.00
N THR A 179 -20.04 -0.73 -3.94
CA THR A 179 -21.21 -1.61 -4.06
C THR A 179 -22.31 -0.96 -4.89
N LEU A 180 -22.53 0.35 -4.76
CA LEU A 180 -23.44 1.11 -5.62
C LEU A 180 -22.97 1.05 -7.08
N HIS A 181 -21.68 1.29 -7.35
CA HIS A 181 -21.14 1.30 -8.72
C HIS A 181 -21.27 -0.09 -9.35
N TYR A 182 -20.83 -1.13 -8.63
CA TYR A 182 -20.98 -2.51 -9.05
C TYR A 182 -22.43 -2.86 -9.39
N THR A 183 -23.38 -2.43 -8.55
CA THR A 183 -24.81 -2.69 -8.76
C THR A 183 -25.33 -2.03 -10.04
N VAL A 184 -25.01 -0.76 -10.26
CA VAL A 184 -25.41 -0.01 -11.48
C VAL A 184 -24.81 -0.64 -12.73
N LEU A 185 -23.54 -1.05 -12.69
CA LEU A 185 -22.87 -1.73 -13.81
C LEU A 185 -23.50 -3.09 -14.10
N SER A 186 -23.83 -3.85 -13.05
CA SER A 186 -24.50 -5.15 -13.17
C SER A 186 -25.86 -5.01 -13.87
N GLN A 187 -26.64 -4.00 -13.49
CA GLN A 187 -27.92 -3.69 -14.14
C GLN A 187 -27.72 -3.22 -15.60
N SER A 188 -26.70 -2.42 -15.86
CA SER A 188 -26.37 -1.96 -17.21
C SER A 188 -25.95 -3.11 -18.14
N LEU A 189 -25.38 -4.17 -17.58
CA LEU A 189 -25.03 -5.42 -18.25
C LEU A 189 -26.20 -6.41 -18.38
N GLY A 190 -27.40 -6.06 -17.89
CA GLY A 190 -28.56 -6.95 -17.87
C GLY A 190 -28.38 -8.18 -16.96
N GLN A 191 -27.46 -8.12 -16.01
CA GLN A 191 -27.20 -9.23 -15.08
C GLN A 191 -28.18 -9.19 -13.91
N PRO A 192 -28.61 -10.36 -13.38
CA PRO A 192 -29.40 -10.39 -12.16
C PRO A 192 -28.56 -9.90 -10.97
N LEU A 193 -29.21 -9.30 -9.97
CA LEU A 193 -28.55 -9.03 -8.69
C LEU A 193 -28.20 -10.34 -7.98
N PRO A 194 -27.14 -10.35 -7.13
CA PRO A 194 -26.80 -11.51 -6.32
C PRO A 194 -28.00 -12.01 -5.50
N GLN A 195 -28.31 -13.30 -5.61
CA GLN A 195 -29.41 -13.92 -4.88
C GLN A 195 -29.03 -14.38 -3.47
N ASN A 196 -27.74 -14.61 -3.23
CA ASN A 196 -27.22 -15.01 -1.93
C ASN A 196 -26.96 -13.79 -1.04
N THR A 197 -27.25 -13.91 0.25
CA THR A 197 -26.84 -12.93 1.26
C THR A 197 -25.32 -12.93 1.42
N LEU A 198 -24.75 -11.85 1.99
CA LEU A 198 -23.30 -11.68 2.15
C LEU A 198 -22.58 -11.82 0.79
N SER A 199 -23.08 -11.09 -0.20
CA SER A 199 -22.68 -11.22 -1.61
C SER A 199 -21.23 -10.82 -1.90
N PHE A 200 -20.53 -10.21 -0.93
CA PHE A 200 -19.17 -9.69 -1.06
C PHE A 200 -18.33 -10.09 0.16
N GLY A 201 -17.00 -10.11 0.00
CA GLY A 201 -16.05 -10.37 1.09
C GLY A 201 -15.93 -11.83 1.52
N ALA A 202 -16.26 -12.78 0.64
CA ALA A 202 -16.05 -14.22 0.85
C ALA A 202 -14.59 -14.65 0.62
#